data_AF-A0A376U5I9-F1
#
_entry.id   AF-A0A376U5I9-F1
#
_cell.length_a   1.000
_cell.length_b   1.000
_cell.length_c   1.000
_cell.angle_alpha   90.00
_cell.angle_beta   90.00
_cell.angle_gamma   90.00
#
_symmetry.space_group_name_H-M   'P 1'
#
loop_
_entity.id
_entity.type
_entity.pdbx_description
1 polymer ?
#
loop_
_entity_poly.entity_id
_entity_poly.type
_entity_poly.pdbx_seq_one_letter_code
_entity_poly.pdbx_strand_id
1 'polypeptide(L)'
;MAAIAALVDSSPDALNTLNELAAALGNDPNFATTMTNALAGKQPKDATLTALAELATSADKLPYFTGADRAALTALTSVGRAILGKTSTQGVLDYLVLGEAAKRDVGTGENQIPDMSAWKRNPSSIAGEIA
;
A
#
# COMPACT_ATOMS: atom_id res chain seq x y z
N MET A 1 -1.17 -73.31 15.25
CA MET A 1 -0.53 -72.42 14.26
C MET A 1 -1.50 -71.61 13.39
N ALA A 2 -2.81 -71.94 13.30
CA ALA A 2 -3.74 -71.30 12.36
C ALA A 2 -3.86 -69.77 12.47
N ALA A 3 -3.88 -69.21 13.68
CA ALA A 3 -3.95 -67.76 13.88
C ALA A 3 -2.68 -67.02 13.39
N ILE A 4 -1.51 -67.67 13.47
CA ILE A 4 -0.24 -67.10 12.99
C ILE A 4 -0.20 -67.10 11.46
N ALA A 5 -0.68 -68.17 10.82
CA ALA A 5 -0.80 -68.24 9.37
C ALA A 5 -1.73 -67.13 8.84
N ALA A 6 -2.91 -66.97 9.45
CA ALA A 6 -3.85 -65.90 9.07
C ALA A 6 -3.25 -64.49 9.23
N LEU A 7 -2.45 -64.26 10.28
CA LEU A 7 -1.74 -62.99 10.46
C LEU A 7 -0.70 -62.75 9.35
N VAL A 8 0.09 -63.77 9.01
CA VAL A 8 1.09 -63.70 7.94
C VAL A 8 0.43 -63.48 6.57
N ASP A 9 -0.67 -64.17 6.29
CA ASP A 9 -1.40 -64.07 5.03
C ASP A 9 -2.00 -62.66 4.82
N SER A 10 -2.37 -61.96 5.89
CA SER A 10 -2.89 -60.57 5.83
C SER A 10 -1.80 -59.49 5.70
N SER A 11 -0.54 -59.84 5.93
CA SER A 11 0.57 -58.87 5.98
C SER A 11 0.88 -58.19 4.63
N PRO A 12 0.86 -58.88 3.46
CA PRO A 12 1.15 -58.27 2.17
C PRO A 12 0.24 -57.08 1.82
N ASP A 13 -1.07 -57.21 2.03
CA ASP A 13 -2.05 -56.16 1.71
C ASP A 13 -1.88 -54.94 2.64
N ALA A 14 -1.62 -55.19 3.92
CA ALA A 14 -1.32 -54.14 4.88
C ALA A 14 -0.03 -53.39 4.51
N LEU A 15 1.04 -54.10 4.12
CA LEU A 15 2.29 -53.49 3.67
C LEU A 15 2.11 -52.71 2.37
N ASN A 16 1.30 -53.22 1.43
CA ASN A 16 0.96 -52.47 0.21
C ASN A 16 0.27 -51.15 0.55
N THR A 17 -0.71 -51.18 1.46
CA THR A 17 -1.40 -49.97 1.95
C THR A 17 -0.44 -48.98 2.59
N LEU A 18 0.52 -49.46 3.39
CA LEU A 18 1.53 -48.61 4.01
C LEU A 18 2.48 -47.99 2.97
N ASN A 19 2.86 -48.74 1.94
CA ASN A 19 3.69 -48.24 0.85
C ASN A 19 2.97 -47.16 0.02
N GLU A 20 1.68 -47.36 -0.27
CA GLU A 20 0.85 -46.37 -0.96
C GLU A 20 0.71 -45.08 -0.13
N LEU A 21 0.50 -45.20 1.18
CA LEU A 21 0.43 -44.04 2.08
C LEU A 21 1.77 -43.29 2.15
N ALA A 22 2.89 -44.01 2.28
CA ALA A 22 4.22 -43.39 2.30
C ALA A 22 4.49 -42.62 0.99
N ALA A 23 4.15 -43.23 -0.15
CA ALA A 23 4.25 -42.57 -1.44
C ALA A 23 3.31 -41.34 -1.55
N ALA A 24 2.07 -41.43 -1.05
CA ALA A 24 1.13 -40.31 -1.03
C ALA A 24 1.60 -39.13 -0.16
N LEU A 25 2.39 -39.41 0.89
CA LEU A 25 3.04 -38.41 1.73
C LEU A 25 4.43 -37.98 1.19
N GLY A 26 4.79 -38.41 -0.02
CA GLY A 26 6.03 -38.02 -0.70
C GLY A 26 7.28 -38.71 -0.16
N ASN A 27 7.14 -39.83 0.55
CA ASN A 27 8.25 -40.54 1.21
C ASN A 27 9.08 -39.64 2.14
N ASP A 28 8.44 -38.67 2.81
CA ASP A 28 9.10 -37.70 3.69
C ASP A 28 9.13 -38.20 5.15
N PRO A 29 10.31 -38.60 5.69
CA PRO A 29 10.43 -39.05 7.09
C PRO A 29 10.12 -37.94 8.11
N ASN A 30 10.16 -36.68 7.69
CA ASN A 30 9.95 -35.49 8.51
C ASN A 30 8.70 -34.73 8.08
N PHE A 31 7.71 -35.38 7.44
CA PHE A 31 6.51 -34.76 6.88
C PHE A 31 5.88 -33.68 7.78
N ALA A 32 5.72 -33.97 9.07
CA ALA A 32 5.15 -33.03 10.04
C ALA A 32 6.00 -31.76 10.20
N THR A 33 7.33 -31.90 10.25
CA THR A 33 8.28 -30.78 10.30
C THR A 33 8.27 -30.00 8.99
N THR A 34 8.27 -30.70 7.85
CA THR A 34 8.20 -30.08 6.52
C THR A 34 6.94 -29.23 6.39
N MET A 35 5.78 -29.77 6.79
CA MET A 35 4.52 -29.02 6.77
C MET A 35 4.52 -27.86 7.76
N THR A 36 5.05 -28.05 8.96
CA THR A 36 5.19 -26.98 9.95
C THR A 36 6.04 -25.83 9.41
N ASN A 37 7.17 -26.13 8.78
CA ASN A 37 8.04 -25.14 8.16
C ASN A 37 7.36 -24.42 6.99
N ALA A 38 6.63 -25.16 6.14
CA ALA A 38 5.87 -24.58 5.03
C ALA A 38 4.76 -23.62 5.51
N LEU A 39 4.09 -23.97 6.63
CA LEU A 39 3.07 -23.13 7.26
C LEU A 39 3.67 -21.94 7.99
N ALA A 40 4.83 -22.08 8.64
CA ALA A 40 5.53 -21.00 9.33
C ALA A 40 5.96 -19.87 8.38
N GLY A 41 6.14 -20.17 7.09
CA GLY A 41 6.43 -19.16 6.06
C GLY A 41 5.20 -18.37 5.58
N LYS A 42 3.98 -18.69 6.02
CA LYS A 42 2.76 -17.96 5.64
C LYS A 42 2.59 -16.72 6.52
N GLN A 43 2.00 -15.67 5.95
CA GLN A 43 1.62 -14.48 6.72
C GLN A 43 0.57 -14.87 7.80
N PRO A 44 0.73 -14.44 9.07
CA PRO A 44 -0.29 -14.64 10.09
C PRO A 44 -1.63 -14.01 9.69
N LYS A 45 -2.73 -14.54 10.22
CA LYS A 45 -4.05 -13.93 10.02
C LYS A 45 -4.05 -12.54 10.63
N ASP A 46 -4.30 -11.55 9.78
CA ASP A 46 -4.29 -10.13 10.12
C ASP A 46 -5.54 -9.46 9.55
N ALA A 47 -6.23 -8.67 10.38
CA ALA A 47 -7.50 -8.07 10.00
C ALA A 47 -7.32 -6.93 8.98
N THR A 48 -6.20 -6.19 9.05
CA THR A 48 -5.84 -5.18 8.05
C THR A 48 -5.51 -5.81 6.69
N LEU A 49 -4.78 -6.92 6.66
CA LEU A 49 -4.53 -7.65 5.41
C LEU A 49 -5.83 -8.20 4.81
N THR A 50 -6.71 -8.74 5.66
CA THR A 50 -8.04 -9.22 5.24
C THR A 50 -8.83 -8.08 4.59
N ALA A 51 -8.88 -6.91 5.24
CA ALA A 51 -9.58 -5.73 4.72
C ALA A 51 -9.01 -5.25 3.38
N LEU A 52 -7.68 -5.33 3.17
CA LEU A 52 -7.05 -5.01 1.88
C LEU A 52 -7.38 -6.06 0.80
N ALA A 53 -7.37 -7.34 1.15
CA ALA A 53 -7.66 -8.44 0.23
C ALA A 53 -9.13 -8.47 -0.23
N GLU A 54 -10.05 -7.93 0.59
CA GLU A 54 -11.48 -7.82 0.27
C GLU A 54 -11.81 -6.65 -0.68
N LEU A 55 -10.88 -5.73 -0.94
CA LEU A 55 -11.14 -4.61 -1.85
C LEU A 55 -11.33 -5.09 -3.29
N ALA A 56 -12.43 -4.69 -3.92
CA ALA A 56 -12.69 -4.96 -5.33
C ALA A 56 -11.68 -4.23 -6.22
N THR A 57 -10.74 -4.96 -6.82
CA THR A 57 -9.73 -4.37 -7.68
C THR A 57 -10.37 -3.75 -8.93
N SER A 58 -9.95 -2.54 -9.27
CA SER A 58 -10.43 -1.80 -10.44
C SER A 58 -9.35 -0.82 -10.88
N ALA A 59 -9.36 -0.44 -12.16
CA ALA A 59 -8.47 0.59 -12.67
C ALA A 59 -8.71 1.90 -11.93
N ASP A 60 -7.66 2.71 -11.80
CA ASP A 60 -7.74 4.08 -11.31
C ASP A 60 -8.34 4.20 -9.89
N LYS A 61 -8.11 3.20 -9.04
CA LYS A 61 -8.45 3.23 -7.61
C LYS A 61 -7.20 3.26 -6.73
N LEU A 62 -7.29 3.98 -5.61
CA LEU A 62 -6.28 3.99 -4.55
C LEU A 62 -6.88 3.43 -3.25
N PRO A 63 -6.32 2.36 -2.68
CA PRO A 63 -6.64 1.91 -1.34
C PRO A 63 -6.27 2.94 -0.28
N TYR A 64 -7.15 3.13 0.71
CA TYR A 64 -6.90 3.95 1.89
C TYR A 64 -7.63 3.38 3.11
N PHE A 65 -7.15 3.71 4.30
CA PHE A 65 -7.78 3.24 5.55
C PHE A 65 -8.83 4.23 6.05
N THR A 66 -9.98 3.71 6.47
CA THR A 66 -11.08 4.51 7.06
C THR A 66 -11.18 4.32 8.58
N GLY A 67 -10.29 3.51 9.16
CA GLY A 67 -10.23 3.15 10.57
C GLY A 67 -9.33 1.94 10.78
N ALA A 68 -9.19 1.49 12.03
CA ALA A 68 -8.49 0.25 12.35
C ALA A 68 -9.15 -0.93 11.60
N ASP A 69 -8.34 -1.75 10.93
CA ASP A 69 -8.77 -2.93 10.18
C ASP A 69 -9.87 -2.66 9.13
N ARG A 70 -9.91 -1.44 8.58
CA ARG A 70 -10.90 -1.04 7.56
C ARG A 70 -10.22 -0.31 6.42
N ALA A 71 -10.34 -0.87 5.22
CA ALA A 71 -9.87 -0.26 4.00
C ALA A 71 -11.03 0.09 3.07
N ALA A 72 -10.83 1.09 2.22
CA ALA A 72 -11.74 1.49 1.17
C ALA A 72 -10.96 1.91 -0.07
N LEU A 73 -11.67 2.10 -1.18
CA LEU A 73 -11.09 2.59 -2.43
C LEU A 73 -11.62 3.98 -2.74
N THR A 74 -10.73 4.88 -3.13
CA THR A 74 -11.10 6.16 -3.74
C THR A 74 -10.71 6.16 -5.21
N ALA A 75 -11.46 6.91 -6.04
CA ALA A 75 -11.11 7.09 -7.43
C ALA A 75 -9.92 8.06 -7.55
N LEU A 76 -8.92 7.70 -8.34
CA LEU A 76 -7.76 8.52 -8.64
C LEU A 76 -7.82 8.96 -10.10
N THR A 77 -7.87 10.27 -10.35
CA THR A 77 -7.85 10.81 -11.72
C THR A 77 -6.45 10.68 -12.34
N SER A 78 -6.36 10.83 -13.66
CA SER A 78 -5.07 10.93 -14.35
C SER A 78 -4.19 12.06 -13.78
N VAL A 79 -4.81 13.20 -13.46
CA VAL A 79 -4.17 14.35 -12.81
C VAL A 79 -3.62 13.98 -11.44
N GLY A 80 -4.42 13.32 -10.59
CA GLY A 80 -3.99 12.87 -9.27
C GLY A 80 -2.80 11.91 -9.35
N ARG A 81 -2.84 10.93 -10.28
CA ARG A 81 -1.71 10.00 -10.52
C ARG A 81 -0.45 10.74 -10.97
N ALA A 82 -0.59 11.71 -11.87
CA ALA A 82 0.54 12.47 -12.38
C ALA A 82 1.22 13.33 -11.30
N ILE A 83 0.45 13.90 -10.37
CA ILE A 83 0.97 14.67 -9.23
C ILE A 83 1.70 13.76 -8.24
N LEU A 84 1.08 12.65 -7.82
CA LEU A 84 1.68 11.69 -6.89
C LEU A 84 2.96 11.05 -7.44
N GLY A 85 3.08 10.95 -8.77
CA GLY A 85 4.28 10.44 -9.43
C GLY A 85 5.44 11.44 -9.55
N LYS A 86 5.30 12.69 -9.09
CA LYS A 86 6.40 13.67 -9.14
C LYS A 86 7.37 13.45 -7.99
N THR A 87 8.67 13.52 -8.29
CA THR A 87 9.75 13.31 -7.33
C THR A 87 10.25 14.59 -6.66
N SER A 88 9.73 15.75 -7.06
CA SER A 88 10.10 17.05 -6.50
C SER A 88 8.93 18.02 -6.51
N THR A 89 8.96 19.00 -5.61
CA THR A 89 8.00 20.11 -5.60
C THR A 89 8.02 20.87 -6.92
N GLN A 90 9.20 21.14 -7.49
CA GLN A 90 9.31 21.82 -8.78
C GLN A 90 8.60 21.04 -9.90
N GLY A 91 8.73 19.70 -9.92
CA GLY A 91 8.02 18.86 -10.90
C GLY A 91 6.50 18.88 -10.74
N VAL A 92 5.98 19.10 -9.53
CA VAL A 92 4.54 19.36 -9.30
C VAL A 92 4.15 20.72 -9.83
N LEU A 93 4.93 21.77 -9.53
CA LEU A 93 4.69 23.12 -10.01
C LEU A 93 4.68 23.19 -11.54
N ASP A 94 5.65 22.53 -12.20
CA ASP A 94 5.74 22.46 -13.67
C ASP A 94 4.53 21.75 -14.28
N TYR A 95 4.07 20.65 -13.66
CA TYR A 95 2.89 19.92 -14.14
C TYR A 95 1.61 20.73 -14.02
N LEU A 96 1.49 21.53 -12.96
CA LEU A 96 0.39 22.47 -12.77
C LEU A 96 0.57 23.77 -13.58
N VAL A 97 1.71 23.94 -14.26
CA VAL A 97 2.07 25.15 -15.01
C VAL A 97 2.02 26.40 -14.12
N LEU A 98 2.45 26.24 -12.87
CA LEU A 98 2.52 27.35 -11.92
C LEU A 98 3.74 28.23 -12.21
N GLY A 99 3.49 29.51 -12.47
CA GLY A 99 4.53 30.49 -12.75
C GLY A 99 5.32 30.93 -11.50
N GLU A 100 6.36 31.74 -11.71
CA GLU A 100 7.26 32.23 -10.64
C GLU A 100 6.54 32.95 -9.51
N ALA A 101 5.40 33.60 -9.78
CA ALA A 101 4.58 34.22 -8.74
C ALA A 101 4.16 33.20 -7.67
N ALA A 102 3.76 31.99 -8.04
CA ALA A 102 3.31 30.97 -7.08
C ALA A 102 4.44 30.48 -6.14
N LYS A 103 5.69 30.83 -6.43
CA LYS A 103 6.87 30.50 -5.62
C LYS A 103 7.29 31.64 -4.67
N ARG A 104 6.68 32.82 -4.78
CA ARG A 104 7.07 34.04 -4.06
C ARG A 104 6.17 34.28 -2.86
N ASP A 105 6.76 34.76 -1.76
CA ASP A 105 6.02 35.21 -0.58
C ASP A 105 5.23 36.49 -0.86
N VAL A 106 4.18 36.77 -0.07
CA VAL A 106 3.46 38.05 -0.07
C VAL A 106 4.09 39.00 0.95
N GLY A 107 4.32 40.26 0.57
CA GLY A 107 4.89 41.27 1.47
C GLY A 107 5.37 42.54 0.75
N THR A 108 6.23 43.31 1.41
CA THR A 108 6.78 44.58 0.91
C THR A 108 8.27 44.51 0.56
N GLY A 109 8.90 43.34 0.71
CA GLY A 109 10.31 43.10 0.41
C GLY A 109 10.59 42.87 -1.08
N GLU A 110 11.88 42.88 -1.43
CA GLU A 110 12.33 42.56 -2.79
C GLU A 110 11.96 41.11 -3.15
N ASN A 111 11.58 40.89 -4.41
CA ASN A 111 11.13 39.60 -4.93
C ASN A 111 9.90 39.00 -4.19
N GLN A 112 9.09 39.81 -3.51
CA GLN A 112 7.77 39.39 -2.97
C GLN A 112 6.61 39.83 -3.87
N ILE A 113 5.46 39.16 -3.77
CA ILE A 113 4.20 39.65 -4.33
C ILE A 113 3.71 40.80 -3.43
N PRO A 114 3.37 41.99 -3.98
CA PRO A 114 2.99 43.13 -3.16
C PRO A 114 1.79 42.83 -2.24
N ASP A 115 1.96 43.04 -0.94
CA ASP A 115 0.82 43.14 -0.02
C ASP A 115 0.06 44.43 -0.35
N MET A 116 -1.16 44.28 -0.91
CA MET A 116 -2.01 45.39 -1.34
C MET A 116 -2.43 46.33 -0.20
N SER A 117 -2.28 45.92 1.06
CA SER A 117 -2.55 46.77 2.21
C SER A 117 -1.59 47.98 2.29
N ALA A 118 -0.38 47.86 1.75
CA ALA A 118 0.61 48.93 1.66
C ALA A 118 0.24 50.03 0.63
N TRP A 119 -0.72 49.76 -0.26
CA TRP A 119 -1.17 50.67 -1.32
C TRP A 119 -2.35 51.56 -0.89
N LYS A 120 -2.87 51.37 0.33
CA LYS A 120 -3.81 52.32 0.93
C LYS A 120 -3.07 53.61 1.26
N ARG A 121 -3.00 54.50 0.27
CA ARG A 121 -2.34 55.81 0.33
C ARG A 121 -2.82 56.58 1.56
N ASN A 122 -1.91 56.98 2.46
CA ASN A 122 -2.23 57.97 3.48
C ASN A 122 -2.50 59.32 2.77
N PRO A 123 -3.71 59.91 2.88
CA PRO A 123 -4.05 61.14 2.16
C PRO A 123 -3.24 62.38 2.59
N SER A 124 -2.44 62.28 3.66
CA SER A 124 -1.61 63.37 4.17
C SER A 124 -0.30 63.61 3.40
N SER A 125 0.15 62.69 2.54
CA SER A 125 1.47 62.81 1.88
C SER A 125 1.51 63.71 0.64
N ILE A 126 0.37 64.25 0.19
CA ILE A 126 0.24 65.07 -1.03
C ILE A 126 0.19 66.58 -0.75
N ALA A 127 0.13 67.00 0.52
CA ALA A 127 -0.09 68.40 0.89
C ALA A 127 1.22 69.24 1.04
N GLY A 128 2.40 68.62 0.90
CA GLY A 128 3.70 69.27 1.20
C GLY A 128 4.54 69.76 0.02
N GLU A 129 4.13 69.52 -1.23
CA GLU A 129 4.98 69.73 -2.42
C GLU A 129 4.56 70.91 -3.32
N ILE A 130 3.65 71.78 -2.87
CA ILE A 130 3.12 72.91 -3.66
C ILE A 130 3.30 74.29 -2.99
N ALA A 131 4.36 74.48 -2.19
CA ALA A 131 4.73 75.79 -1.63
C ALA A 131 6.12 76.22 -2.08
#